data_AF-A0A2W6E8U0-F1
#
_entry.id   AF-A0A2W6E8U0-F1
#
_cell.length_a   1.000
_cell.length_b   1.000
_cell.length_c   1.000
_cell.angle_alpha   90.00
_cell.angle_beta   90.00
_cell.angle_gamma   90.00
#
_symmetry.space_group_name_H-M   'P 1'
#
loop_
_entity.id
_entity.type
_entity.pdbx_description
1 polymer ?
#
loop_
_entity_poly.entity_id
_entity_poly.type
_entity_poly.pdbx_seq_one_letter_code
_entity_poly.pdbx_strand_id
1 'polypeptide(L)'
;MGGGVGTFMALSTVLGSGMMILPGTSYHELGRSAWMPWGIAAVSIVPPLYCYAWLGRRYPSASGLAHYSEVALGSSVGNTSGLLATVALTTGIAATAITGGRYLADFAGMPELGWAFPALAARSPCCWWRAPSRETCSPRCWRCRLVFGMARAGYLPTRLSALRPRDDNPVTAVLGVGAVLTVIVVGVTSGAVAFQALFVLSGGIYFVLYGIGSAPYAKLASGPMAVVVTALCAVTVVAVTVLAGPPMWACWALLAAVLAGVAFAGRRRRRRRRAVRSVMAMCRVANGDPS
;
A
#
# COMPACT_ATOMS: atom_id res chain seq x y z
N MET A 1 18.67 -13.28 1.44
CA MET A 1 17.76 -13.62 2.57
C MET A 1 17.23 -15.02 2.30
N GLY A 2 17.37 -15.96 3.24
CA GLY A 2 16.81 -17.30 3.06
C GLY A 2 15.28 -17.26 2.95
N GLY A 3 14.68 -18.21 2.22
CA GLY A 3 13.23 -18.25 1.98
C GLY A 3 12.40 -18.19 3.26
N GLY A 4 12.87 -18.81 4.35
CA GLY A 4 12.19 -18.79 5.65
C GLY A 4 12.05 -17.39 6.26
N VAL A 5 13.09 -16.55 6.20
CA VAL A 5 13.04 -15.19 6.75
C VAL A 5 12.03 -14.34 5.97
N GLY A 6 11.97 -14.50 4.64
CA GLY A 6 10.99 -13.83 3.80
C GLY A 6 9.55 -14.24 4.12
N THR A 7 9.32 -15.54 4.31
CA THR A 7 7.99 -16.06 4.70
C THR A 7 7.57 -15.57 6.09
N PHE A 8 8.46 -15.59 7.07
CA PHE A 8 8.17 -15.06 8.41
C PHE A 8 7.86 -13.56 8.36
N MET A 9 8.60 -12.79 7.55
CA MET A 9 8.28 -11.37 7.35
C MET A 9 6.90 -11.20 6.73
N ALA A 10 6.56 -11.93 5.66
CA ALA A 10 5.24 -11.87 5.05
C ALA A 10 4.13 -12.25 6.03
N LEU A 11 4.28 -13.35 6.77
CA LEU A 11 3.32 -13.79 7.77
C LEU A 11 3.10 -12.72 8.85
N SER A 12 4.17 -12.11 9.36
CA SER A 12 4.07 -11.05 10.38
C SER A 12 3.28 -9.81 9.90
N THR A 13 3.31 -9.53 8.60
CA THR A 13 2.54 -8.41 8.00
C THR A 13 1.07 -8.76 7.80
N VAL A 14 0.76 -10.01 7.45
CA VAL A 14 -0.59 -10.46 7.15
C VAL A 14 -1.40 -10.73 8.42
N LEU A 15 -0.77 -11.29 9.45
CA LEU A 15 -1.45 -11.67 10.70
C LEU A 15 -2.05 -10.44 11.40
N GLY A 16 -1.30 -9.33 11.48
CA GLY A 16 -1.81 -8.00 11.83
C GLY A 16 -2.76 -7.92 13.04
N SER A 17 -3.54 -6.84 13.13
CA SER A 17 -4.62 -6.71 14.12
C SER A 17 -5.92 -7.38 13.66
N GLY A 18 -6.06 -7.64 12.37
CA GLY A 18 -7.26 -8.26 11.79
C GLY A 18 -7.51 -9.67 12.31
N MET A 19 -6.45 -10.46 12.54
CA MET A 19 -6.59 -11.83 13.07
C MET A 19 -7.17 -11.86 14.49
N MET A 20 -7.00 -10.82 15.30
CA MET A 20 -7.53 -10.82 16.68
C MET A 20 -9.01 -10.44 16.74
N ILE A 21 -9.45 -9.53 15.87
CA ILE A 21 -10.80 -8.95 15.94
C ILE A 21 -11.79 -9.73 15.07
N LEU A 22 -11.42 -10.06 13.83
CA LEU A 22 -12.34 -10.64 12.86
C LEU A 22 -12.90 -12.02 13.27
N PRO A 23 -12.12 -12.97 13.82
CA PRO A 23 -12.69 -14.26 14.24
C PRO A 23 -13.72 -14.10 15.35
N GLY A 24 -13.45 -13.20 16.31
CA GLY A 24 -14.36 -12.90 17.40
C GLY A 24 -15.68 -12.33 16.91
N THR A 25 -15.63 -11.35 16.00
CA THR A 25 -16.84 -10.76 15.40
C THR A 25 -17.60 -11.77 14.53
N SER A 26 -16.90 -12.56 13.71
CA SER A 26 -17.53 -13.58 12.87
C SER A 26 -18.20 -14.69 13.70
N TYR A 27 -17.58 -15.09 14.83
CA TYR A 27 -18.19 -16.07 15.72
C TYR A 27 -19.40 -15.50 16.47
N HIS A 28 -19.35 -14.23 16.86
CA HIS A 28 -20.47 -13.57 17.52
C HIS A 28 -21.71 -13.47 16.60
N GLU A 29 -21.52 -13.27 15.29
CA GLU A 29 -22.62 -13.17 14.33
C GLU A 29 -23.11 -14.52 13.78
N LEU A 30 -22.19 -15.43 13.47
CA LEU A 30 -22.49 -16.68 12.73
C LEU A 30 -22.40 -17.94 13.60
N GLY A 31 -22.00 -17.80 14.86
CA GLY A 31 -21.81 -18.91 15.79
C GLY A 31 -20.91 -20.00 15.21
N ARG A 32 -21.39 -21.25 15.26
CA ARG A 32 -20.66 -22.43 14.77
C ARG A 32 -20.37 -22.39 13.27
N SER A 33 -21.10 -21.62 12.48
CA SER A 33 -20.89 -21.49 11.02
C SER A 33 -19.79 -20.51 10.64
N ALA A 34 -19.14 -19.85 11.61
CA ALA A 34 -18.08 -18.87 11.37
C ALA A 34 -16.84 -19.44 10.64
N TRP A 35 -16.67 -20.76 10.57
CA TRP A 35 -15.59 -21.36 9.79
C TRP A 35 -15.77 -21.21 8.28
N MET A 36 -17.01 -21.10 7.79
CA MET A 36 -17.30 -21.07 6.34
C MET A 36 -16.74 -19.80 5.65
N PRO A 37 -16.97 -18.57 6.17
CA PRO A 37 -16.36 -17.37 5.59
C PRO A 37 -14.83 -17.40 5.57
N TRP A 38 -14.21 -17.96 6.63
CA TRP A 38 -12.76 -18.11 6.71
C TRP A 38 -12.23 -19.11 5.70
N GLY A 39 -12.93 -20.24 5.49
CA GLY A 39 -12.61 -21.20 4.45
C GLY A 39 -12.70 -20.58 3.05
N ILE A 40 -13.77 -19.85 2.77
CA ILE A 40 -13.97 -19.15 1.48
C ILE A 40 -12.86 -18.10 1.28
N ALA A 41 -12.52 -17.32 2.30
CA ALA A 41 -11.45 -16.34 2.23
C ALA A 41 -10.08 -16.99 1.97
N ALA A 42 -9.78 -18.10 2.64
CA ALA A 42 -8.55 -18.86 2.46
C ALA A 42 -8.42 -19.43 1.04
N VAL A 43 -9.50 -19.93 0.46
CA VAL A 43 -9.51 -20.40 -0.93
C VAL A 43 -9.38 -19.23 -1.91
N SER A 44 -10.07 -18.13 -1.65
CA SER A 44 -10.12 -16.96 -2.55
C SER A 44 -8.77 -16.26 -2.73
N ILE A 45 -7.87 -16.35 -1.74
CA ILE A 45 -6.54 -15.73 -1.81
C ILE A 45 -5.50 -16.58 -2.55
N VAL A 46 -5.76 -17.88 -2.79
CA VAL A 46 -4.82 -18.80 -3.45
C VAL A 46 -4.47 -18.35 -4.88
N PRO A 47 -5.42 -18.02 -5.77
CA PRO A 47 -5.07 -17.60 -7.14
C PRO A 47 -4.24 -16.30 -7.18
N PRO A 48 -4.60 -15.23 -6.45
CA PRO A 48 -3.74 -14.04 -6.36
C PRO A 48 -2.34 -14.35 -5.81
N LEU A 49 -2.21 -15.19 -4.78
CA LEU A 49 -0.92 -15.59 -4.23
C LEU A 49 -0.05 -16.27 -5.28
N TYR A 50 -0.63 -17.14 -6.11
CA TYR A 50 0.08 -17.79 -7.20
C TYR A 50 0.59 -16.76 -8.24
N CYS A 51 -0.25 -15.80 -8.64
CA CYS A 51 0.15 -14.70 -9.54
C CYS A 51 1.35 -13.93 -8.99
N TYR A 52 1.32 -13.57 -7.69
CA TYR A 52 2.43 -12.85 -7.05
C TYR A 52 3.69 -13.67 -6.92
N ALA A 53 3.57 -14.96 -6.59
CA ALA A 53 4.71 -15.86 -6.51
C ALA A 53 5.39 -16.01 -7.89
N TRP A 54 4.60 -16.12 -8.95
CA TRP A 54 5.12 -16.20 -10.32
C TRP A 54 5.77 -14.89 -10.77
N LEU A 55 5.10 -13.75 -10.56
CA LEU A 55 5.63 -12.42 -10.90
C LEU A 55 6.94 -12.13 -10.14
N GLY A 56 6.97 -12.44 -8.83
CA GLY A 56 8.13 -12.23 -7.98
C GLY A 56 9.35 -13.07 -8.36
N ARG A 57 9.15 -14.25 -8.95
CA ARG A 57 10.25 -15.09 -9.48
C ARG A 57 10.83 -14.54 -10.78
N ARG A 58 10.00 -13.94 -11.63
CA ARG A 58 10.39 -13.55 -12.99
C ARG A 58 10.85 -12.09 -13.10
N TYR A 59 10.36 -11.22 -12.23
CA TYR A 59 10.71 -9.80 -12.18
C TYR A 59 11.11 -9.40 -10.75
N PRO A 60 12.28 -9.80 -10.22
CA PRO A 60 12.68 -9.42 -8.87
C PRO A 60 12.87 -7.90 -8.77
N SER A 61 11.95 -7.21 -8.09
CA SER A 61 12.01 -5.76 -7.89
C SER A 61 11.71 -5.38 -6.44
N ALA A 62 12.39 -4.34 -5.93
CA ALA A 62 12.20 -3.85 -4.57
C ALA A 62 10.85 -3.12 -4.36
N SER A 63 10.24 -2.64 -5.44
CA SER A 63 8.95 -1.93 -5.46
C SER A 63 7.75 -2.86 -5.68
N GLY A 64 7.97 -4.13 -6.03
CA GLY A 64 6.95 -5.16 -6.13
C GLY A 64 5.80 -4.81 -7.09
N LEU A 65 4.58 -4.75 -6.55
CA LEU A 65 3.34 -4.50 -7.27
C LEU A 65 3.36 -3.24 -8.17
N ALA A 66 3.97 -2.16 -7.69
CA ALA A 66 4.08 -0.90 -8.44
C ALA A 66 4.95 -1.06 -9.70
N HIS A 67 5.96 -1.91 -9.63
CA HIS A 67 6.81 -2.23 -10.77
C HIS A 67 6.10 -3.14 -11.77
N TYR A 68 5.43 -4.19 -11.30
CA TYR A 68 4.71 -5.12 -12.19
C TYR A 68 3.59 -4.42 -12.96
N SER A 69 2.84 -3.55 -12.27
CA SER A 69 1.78 -2.78 -12.89
C SER A 69 2.33 -1.70 -13.82
N GLU A 70 3.47 -1.08 -13.52
CA GLU A 70 4.13 -0.17 -14.45
C GLU A 70 4.59 -0.86 -15.74
N VAL A 71 5.29 -2.00 -15.62
CA VAL A 71 5.84 -2.72 -16.76
C VAL A 71 4.73 -3.23 -17.68
N ALA A 72 3.62 -3.69 -17.13
CA ALA A 72 2.52 -4.25 -17.93
C ALA A 72 1.48 -3.22 -18.41
N LEU A 73 1.14 -2.22 -17.58
CA LEU A 73 0.01 -1.30 -17.79
C LEU A 73 0.43 0.17 -17.92
N GLY A 74 1.70 0.48 -17.71
CA GLY A 74 2.29 1.82 -17.84
C GLY A 74 2.42 2.58 -16.52
N SER A 75 3.21 3.66 -16.58
CA SER A 75 3.63 4.43 -15.39
C SER A 75 2.48 5.04 -14.57
N SER A 76 1.34 5.39 -15.19
CA SER A 76 0.20 5.92 -14.43
C SER A 76 -0.39 4.88 -13.46
N VAL A 77 -0.46 3.62 -13.87
CA VAL A 77 -0.98 2.53 -13.03
C VAL A 77 0.06 2.09 -11.99
N GLY A 78 1.36 2.12 -12.35
CA GLY A 78 2.48 1.98 -11.43
C GLY A 78 2.41 2.96 -10.26
N ASN A 79 2.38 4.25 -10.55
CA ASN A 79 2.29 5.29 -9.52
C ASN A 79 1.01 5.19 -8.67
N THR A 80 -0.13 4.86 -9.29
CA THR A 80 -1.42 4.71 -8.59
C THR A 80 -1.37 3.54 -7.61
N SER A 81 -0.89 2.38 -8.05
CA SER A 81 -0.79 1.17 -7.20
C SER A 81 0.22 1.34 -6.07
N GLY A 82 1.35 2.03 -6.31
CA GLY A 82 2.30 2.38 -5.25
C GLY A 82 1.72 3.36 -4.21
N LEU A 83 0.94 4.34 -4.66
CA LEU A 83 0.28 5.29 -3.75
C LEU A 83 -0.80 4.59 -2.91
N LEU A 84 -1.63 3.75 -3.53
CA LEU A 84 -2.62 2.94 -2.81
C LEU A 84 -1.97 1.97 -1.82
N ALA A 85 -0.87 1.30 -2.21
CA ALA A 85 -0.12 0.44 -1.28
C ALA A 85 0.39 1.23 -0.07
N THR A 86 0.86 2.47 -0.29
CA THR A 86 1.32 3.35 0.80
C THR A 86 0.16 3.74 1.72
N VAL A 87 -1.01 4.06 1.17
CA VAL A 87 -2.22 4.36 1.95
C VAL A 87 -2.65 3.13 2.75
N ALA A 88 -2.79 1.97 2.11
CA ALA A 88 -3.19 0.72 2.76
C ALA A 88 -2.27 0.35 3.93
N LEU A 89 -0.96 0.47 3.73
CA LEU A 89 0.05 0.24 4.76
C LEU A 89 -0.07 1.24 5.90
N THR A 90 -0.24 2.53 5.61
CA THR A 90 -0.33 3.58 6.64
C THR A 90 -1.59 3.38 7.50
N THR A 91 -2.72 3.11 6.86
CA THR A 91 -3.99 2.81 7.54
C THR A 91 -3.90 1.52 8.36
N GLY A 92 -3.27 0.46 7.82
CA GLY A 92 -3.07 -0.79 8.53
C GLY A 92 -2.18 -0.64 9.77
N ILE A 93 -1.10 0.15 9.67
CA ILE A 93 -0.23 0.45 10.82
C ILE A 93 -1.02 1.22 11.88
N ALA A 94 -1.79 2.23 11.50
CA ALA A 94 -2.62 2.98 12.44
C ALA A 94 -3.62 2.06 13.16
N ALA A 95 -4.30 1.18 12.42
CA ALA A 95 -5.22 0.20 12.99
C ALA A 95 -4.51 -0.72 13.99
N THR A 96 -3.35 -1.29 13.62
CA THR A 96 -2.57 -2.15 14.54
C THR A 96 -2.11 -1.44 15.81
N ALA A 97 -1.69 -0.17 15.70
CA ALA A 97 -1.24 0.61 16.86
C ALA A 97 -2.39 0.91 17.83
N ILE A 98 -3.57 1.25 17.31
CA ILE A 98 -4.77 1.50 18.11
C ILE A 98 -5.26 0.21 18.77
N THR A 99 -5.32 -0.89 18.03
CA THR A 99 -5.71 -2.21 18.56
C THR A 99 -4.77 -2.64 19.69
N GLY A 100 -3.45 -2.60 19.46
CA GLY A 100 -2.46 -2.99 20.46
C GLY A 100 -2.51 -2.12 21.72
N GLY A 101 -2.72 -0.81 21.57
CA GLY A 101 -2.92 0.10 22.70
C GLY A 101 -4.16 -0.25 23.54
N ARG A 102 -5.29 -0.50 22.88
CA ARG A 102 -6.54 -0.89 23.57
C ARG A 102 -6.39 -2.20 24.34
N TYR A 103 -5.84 -3.23 23.71
CA TYR A 103 -5.58 -4.50 24.41
C TYR A 103 -4.70 -4.29 25.65
N LEU A 104 -3.64 -3.49 25.53
CA LEU A 104 -2.76 -3.23 26.68
C LEU A 104 -3.48 -2.48 27.80
N ALA A 105 -4.34 -1.51 27.47
CA ALA A 105 -5.14 -0.79 28.45
C ALA A 105 -6.08 -1.73 29.21
N ASP A 106 -6.75 -2.63 28.48
CA ASP A 106 -7.68 -3.61 29.03
C ASP A 106 -6.94 -4.62 29.94
N PHE A 107 -5.79 -5.13 29.50
CA PHE A 107 -4.97 -6.05 30.31
C PHE A 107 -4.35 -5.39 31.55
N ALA A 108 -3.93 -4.13 31.45
CA ALA A 108 -3.31 -3.41 32.56
C ALA A 108 -4.33 -2.77 33.52
N GLY A 109 -5.63 -2.78 33.19
CA GLY A 109 -6.66 -2.07 33.94
C GLY A 109 -6.49 -0.54 33.95
N MET A 110 -5.63 -0.01 33.07
CA MET A 110 -5.24 1.40 33.02
C MET A 110 -5.67 2.00 31.67
N PRO A 111 -6.77 2.76 31.60
CA PRO A 111 -7.26 3.33 30.34
C PRO A 111 -6.27 4.32 29.71
N GLU A 112 -5.42 4.94 30.53
CA GLU A 112 -4.29 5.78 30.12
C GLU A 112 -3.27 5.01 29.25
N LEU A 113 -3.07 3.70 29.42
CA LEU A 113 -2.13 2.98 28.54
C LEU A 113 -2.66 2.79 27.10
N GLY A 114 -3.94 3.06 26.86
CA GLY A 114 -4.55 2.99 25.53
C GLY A 114 -3.87 3.91 24.52
N TRP A 115 -3.32 5.03 25.00
CA TRP A 115 -2.63 6.02 24.18
C TRP A 115 -1.13 5.78 24.03
N ALA A 116 -0.53 4.89 24.83
CA ALA A 116 0.93 4.66 24.81
C ALA A 116 1.42 4.17 23.44
N PHE A 117 0.76 3.16 22.86
CA PHE A 117 1.14 2.60 21.56
C PHE A 117 0.86 3.53 20.36
N PRO A 118 -0.30 4.18 20.25
CA PRO A 118 -0.55 5.21 19.23
C PRO A 118 0.40 6.41 19.33
N ALA A 119 0.71 6.88 20.55
CA ALA A 119 1.65 7.98 20.77
C ALA A 119 3.09 7.57 20.42
N LEU A 120 3.49 6.34 20.74
CA LEU A 120 4.78 5.78 20.32
C LEU A 120 4.84 5.61 18.80
N ALA A 121 3.77 5.15 18.15
CA ALA A 121 3.70 5.03 16.70
C ALA A 121 3.76 6.40 15.99
N ALA A 122 3.14 7.43 16.57
CA ALA A 122 3.18 8.81 16.09
C ALA A 122 4.53 9.52 16.37
N ARG A 123 5.24 9.17 17.46
CA ARG A 123 6.62 9.63 17.75
C ARG A 123 7.70 8.82 17.02
N SER A 124 7.38 7.62 16.56
CA SER A 124 8.28 6.73 15.83
C SER A 124 8.87 7.29 14.52
N PRO A 125 8.32 8.29 13.81
CA PRO A 125 9.01 8.91 12.67
C PRO A 125 10.41 9.45 13.03
N CYS A 126 10.65 9.79 14.30
CA CYS A 126 11.97 10.21 14.79
C CYS A 126 12.95 9.05 15.01
N CYS A 127 12.49 7.81 15.23
CA CYS A 127 13.37 6.64 15.25
C CYS A 127 13.75 6.18 13.83
N TRP A 128 12.99 6.57 12.81
CA TRP A 128 13.34 6.36 11.39
C TRP A 128 14.52 7.22 10.95
N TRP A 129 14.84 8.27 11.70
CA TRP A 129 15.90 9.23 11.38
C TRP A 129 17.32 8.71 11.60
N ARG A 130 17.49 7.63 12.36
CA ARG A 130 18.80 7.07 12.69
C ARG A 130 19.03 5.74 11.97
N ALA A 131 18.81 5.72 10.65
CA ALA A 131 19.28 4.63 9.79
C ALA A 131 20.75 4.87 9.45
N PRO A 132 21.70 3.98 9.83
CA PRO A 132 23.08 4.10 9.43
C PRO A 132 23.18 3.95 7.91
N SER A 133 23.99 4.81 7.30
CA SER A 133 24.11 4.99 5.85
C SER A 133 24.73 3.83 5.08
N ARG A 134 25.06 2.68 5.70
CA ARG A 134 25.70 1.56 4.98
C ARG A 134 25.22 0.18 5.44
N GLU A 135 24.59 -0.50 4.48
CA GLU A 135 24.46 -1.96 4.26
C GLU A 135 23.82 -2.88 5.31
N THR A 136 23.61 -2.48 6.56
CA THR A 136 22.98 -3.38 7.53
C THR A 136 21.66 -2.79 8.03
N CYS A 137 20.57 -3.08 7.30
CA CYS A 137 19.23 -2.85 7.84
C CYS A 137 19.04 -3.76 9.06
N SER A 138 19.04 -3.17 10.25
CA SER A 138 18.55 -3.83 11.46
C SER A 138 17.15 -4.42 11.20
N PRO A 139 16.82 -5.63 11.70
CA PRO A 139 15.50 -6.23 11.55
C PRO A 139 14.36 -5.36 12.13
N ARG A 140 14.69 -4.34 12.93
CA ARG A 140 13.75 -3.34 13.47
C ARG A 140 13.18 -2.37 12.43
N CYS A 141 13.84 -2.16 11.29
CA CYS A 141 13.47 -1.14 10.28
C CYS A 141 12.75 -1.71 9.04
N TRP A 142 11.97 -2.77 9.19
CA TRP A 142 11.35 -3.44 8.03
C TRP A 142 10.24 -2.61 7.34
N ARG A 143 9.51 -1.78 8.09
CA ARG A 143 8.42 -0.91 7.57
C ARG A 143 8.89 0.19 6.62
N CYS A 144 10.17 0.59 6.71
CA CYS A 144 10.71 1.68 5.89
C CYS A 144 11.08 1.22 4.48
N ARG A 145 11.38 -0.06 4.27
CA ARG A 145 11.94 -0.56 3.01
C ARG A 145 10.99 -0.45 1.82
N LEU A 146 9.69 -0.72 2.02
CA LEU A 146 8.70 -0.60 0.96
C LEU A 146 8.45 0.86 0.56
N VAL A 147 8.25 1.75 1.54
CA VAL A 147 8.04 3.18 1.28
C VAL A 147 9.31 3.83 0.70
N PHE A 148 10.49 3.47 1.22
CA PHE A 148 11.79 3.93 0.72
C PHE A 148 12.09 3.39 -0.68
N GLY A 149 11.78 2.12 -0.95
CA GLY A 149 11.88 1.51 -2.28
C GLY A 149 10.94 2.18 -3.28
N MET A 150 9.70 2.48 -2.89
CA MET A 150 8.73 3.22 -3.72
C MET A 150 9.14 4.68 -3.95
N ALA A 151 9.73 5.34 -2.94
CA ALA A 151 10.23 6.70 -3.05
C ALA A 151 11.47 6.79 -3.95
N ARG A 152 12.43 5.86 -3.81
CA ARG A 152 13.60 5.75 -4.71
C ARG A 152 13.21 5.40 -6.13
N ALA A 153 12.19 4.56 -6.31
CA ALA A 153 11.68 4.19 -7.63
C ALA A 153 10.76 5.27 -8.25
N GLY A 154 10.52 6.40 -7.57
CA GLY A 154 9.82 7.55 -8.15
C GLY A 154 8.30 7.41 -8.29
N TYR A 155 7.69 6.42 -7.62
CA TYR A 155 6.23 6.19 -7.70
C TYR A 155 5.40 7.21 -6.92
N LEU A 156 6.01 7.92 -5.96
CA LEU A 156 5.35 8.98 -5.19
C LEU A 156 5.42 10.35 -5.89
N PRO A 157 4.51 11.30 -5.56
CA PRO A 157 4.56 12.66 -6.10
C PRO A 157 5.93 13.32 -5.84
N THR A 158 6.44 14.11 -6.80
CA THR A 158 7.84 14.65 -6.78
C THR A 158 8.30 15.34 -5.49
N ARG A 159 7.38 15.85 -4.65
CA ARG A 159 7.74 16.43 -3.34
C ARG A 159 7.99 15.37 -2.26
N LEU A 160 7.30 14.23 -2.34
CA LEU A 160 7.45 13.07 -1.46
C LEU A 160 8.59 12.15 -1.92
N SER A 161 8.91 12.14 -3.22
CA SER A 161 10.06 11.40 -3.77
C SER A 161 11.37 12.20 -3.76
N ALA A 162 11.39 13.39 -3.13
CA ALA A 162 12.58 14.23 -3.06
C ALA A 162 13.58 13.61 -2.08
N LEU A 163 14.67 13.07 -2.62
CA LEU A 163 15.76 12.51 -1.85
C LEU A 163 16.64 13.65 -1.33
N ARG A 164 17.02 13.57 -0.04
CA ARG A 164 17.94 14.55 0.55
C ARG A 164 19.34 14.33 -0.04
N PRO A 165 20.02 15.36 -0.59
CA PRO A 165 21.29 15.19 -1.30
C PRO A 165 22.48 14.65 -0.48
N ARG A 166 22.40 14.71 0.85
CA ARG A 166 23.47 14.24 1.76
C ARG A 166 23.42 12.74 2.06
N ASP A 167 22.22 12.15 2.14
CA ASP A 167 22.02 10.83 2.75
C ASP A 167 21.10 9.89 1.92
N ASP A 168 20.62 10.33 0.76
CA ASP A 168 19.63 9.62 -0.08
C ASP A 168 18.36 9.18 0.68
N ASN A 169 17.98 9.94 1.71
CA ASN A 169 16.80 9.65 2.53
C ASN A 169 15.58 10.49 2.08
N PRO A 170 14.41 9.88 1.77
CA PRO A 170 13.18 10.58 1.43
C PRO A 170 12.45 11.08 2.70
N VAL A 171 13.04 12.06 3.38
CA VAL A 171 12.53 12.60 4.65
C VAL A 171 11.11 13.16 4.51
N THR A 172 10.77 13.74 3.35
CA THR A 172 9.43 14.28 3.07
C THR A 172 8.36 13.19 2.98
N ALA A 173 8.67 12.01 2.43
CA ALA A 173 7.76 10.85 2.45
C ALA A 173 7.50 10.37 3.86
N VAL A 174 8.56 10.25 4.68
CA VAL A 174 8.44 9.77 6.07
C VAL A 174 7.60 10.73 6.91
N LEU A 175 7.86 12.04 6.80
CA LEU A 175 7.06 13.05 7.51
C LEU A 175 5.61 13.09 7.02
N GLY A 176 5.37 12.94 5.71
CA GLY A 176 4.02 12.86 5.15
C GLY A 176 3.25 11.65 5.66
N VAL A 177 3.86 10.47 5.66
CA VAL A 177 3.26 9.24 6.20
C VAL A 177 3.00 9.37 7.71
N GLY A 178 3.96 9.94 8.46
CA GLY A 178 3.80 10.20 9.88
C GLY A 178 2.64 11.16 10.18
N ALA A 179 2.50 12.25 9.41
CA ALA A 179 1.39 13.19 9.54
C ALA A 179 0.03 12.53 9.24
N VAL A 180 -0.06 11.73 8.17
CA VAL A 180 -1.28 10.97 7.84
C VAL A 180 -1.64 10.00 8.95
N LEU A 181 -0.67 9.28 9.50
CA LEU A 181 -0.88 8.36 10.62
C LEU A 181 -1.40 9.10 11.86
N THR A 182 -0.83 10.26 12.20
CA THR A 182 -1.32 11.10 13.30
C THR A 182 -2.75 11.59 13.06
N VAL A 183 -3.08 12.03 11.85
CA VAL A 183 -4.44 12.45 11.49
C VAL A 183 -5.43 11.29 11.63
N ILE A 184 -5.07 10.09 11.19
CA ILE A 184 -5.91 8.89 11.34
C ILE A 184 -6.14 8.59 12.82
N VAL A 185 -5.09 8.58 13.64
CA VAL A 185 -5.20 8.34 15.08
C VAL A 185 -6.11 9.39 15.73
N VAL A 186 -5.88 10.67 15.46
CA VAL A 186 -6.70 11.77 16.00
C VAL A 186 -8.16 11.63 15.57
N GLY A 187 -8.41 11.34 14.29
CA GLY A 187 -9.76 11.17 13.75
C GLY A 187 -10.53 9.98 14.35
N VAL A 188 -9.84 8.89 14.70
CA VAL A 188 -10.47 7.78 15.42
C VAL A 188 -10.74 8.15 16.87
N THR A 189 -9.81 8.86 17.53
CA THR A 189 -9.98 9.25 18.94
C THR A 189 -11.06 10.31 19.14
N SER A 190 -11.30 11.18 18.16
CA SER A 190 -12.38 12.16 18.20
C SER A 190 -13.76 11.56 17.90
N GLY A 191 -13.84 10.26 17.60
CA GLY A 191 -15.06 9.60 17.16
C GLY A 191 -15.50 9.96 15.74
N ALA A 192 -14.74 10.82 15.03
CA ALA A 192 -15.06 11.24 13.67
C ALA A 192 -14.91 10.09 12.65
N VAL A 193 -14.02 9.13 12.92
CA VAL A 193 -13.77 7.97 12.05
C VAL A 193 -14.05 6.68 12.81
N ALA A 194 -15.01 5.91 12.31
CA ALA A 194 -15.29 4.59 12.85
C ALA A 194 -14.06 3.67 12.68
N PHE A 195 -13.69 2.97 13.75
CA PHE A 195 -12.58 2.01 13.73
C PHE A 195 -12.77 0.93 12.66
N GLN A 196 -14.00 0.44 12.48
CA GLN A 196 -14.37 -0.51 11.43
C GLN A 196 -14.06 0.03 10.02
N ALA A 197 -14.24 1.33 9.79
CA ALA A 197 -13.93 1.95 8.51
C ALA A 197 -12.44 1.86 8.16
N LEU A 198 -11.53 1.83 9.15
CA LEU A 198 -10.10 1.62 8.89
C LEU A 198 -9.80 0.21 8.37
N PHE A 199 -10.44 -0.81 8.92
CA PHE A 199 -10.26 -2.20 8.46
C PHE A 199 -10.87 -2.41 7.09
N VAL A 200 -12.07 -1.88 6.89
CA VAL A 200 -12.77 -1.93 5.61
C VAL A 200 -11.99 -1.20 4.52
N LEU A 201 -11.48 0.01 4.81
CA LEU A 201 -10.68 0.78 3.87
C LEU A 201 -9.33 0.11 3.59
N SER A 202 -8.58 -0.28 4.62
CA SER A 202 -7.27 -0.92 4.46
C SER A 202 -7.40 -2.26 3.71
N GLY A 203 -8.29 -3.14 4.17
CA GLY A 203 -8.56 -4.44 3.55
C GLY A 203 -9.10 -4.31 2.13
N GLY A 204 -10.01 -3.36 1.89
CA GLY A 204 -10.55 -3.08 0.56
C GLY A 204 -9.48 -2.59 -0.42
N ILE A 205 -8.56 -1.73 0.02
CA ILE A 205 -7.44 -1.30 -0.83
C ILE A 205 -6.51 -2.48 -1.15
N TYR A 206 -6.20 -3.37 -0.20
CA TYR A 206 -5.41 -4.58 -0.49
C TYR A 206 -6.09 -5.48 -1.52
N PHE A 207 -7.41 -5.60 -1.44
CA PHE A 207 -8.18 -6.39 -2.39
C PHE A 207 -8.16 -5.79 -3.80
N VAL A 208 -8.29 -4.47 -3.91
CA VAL A 208 -8.12 -3.74 -5.17
C VAL A 208 -6.71 -3.92 -5.74
N LEU A 209 -5.68 -3.88 -4.89
CA LEU A 209 -4.30 -4.14 -5.28
C LEU A 209 -4.11 -5.57 -5.80
N TYR A 210 -4.81 -6.56 -5.24
CA TYR A 210 -4.84 -7.93 -5.78
C TYR A 210 -5.37 -7.99 -7.20
N GLY A 211 -6.46 -7.27 -7.50
CA GLY A 211 -6.97 -7.15 -8.87
C GLY A 211 -5.95 -6.48 -9.81
N ILE A 212 -5.37 -5.34 -9.40
CA ILE A 212 -4.36 -4.64 -10.21
C ILE A 212 -3.12 -5.51 -10.45
N GLY A 213 -2.67 -6.30 -9.47
CA GLY A 213 -1.52 -7.18 -9.62
C GLY A 213 -1.78 -8.43 -10.44
N SER A 214 -3.03 -8.89 -10.56
CA SER A 214 -3.39 -9.97 -11.48
C SER A 214 -3.35 -9.55 -12.96
N ALA A 215 -3.56 -8.26 -13.27
CA ALA A 215 -3.56 -7.78 -14.65
C ALA A 215 -2.19 -7.89 -15.37
N PRO A 216 -1.04 -7.59 -14.72
CA PRO A 216 0.28 -7.91 -15.25
C PRO A 216 0.47 -9.41 -15.52
N TYR A 217 0.00 -10.27 -14.61
CA TYR A 217 0.08 -11.72 -14.80
C TYR A 217 -0.71 -12.16 -16.05
N ALA A 218 -1.94 -11.66 -16.22
CA ALA A 218 -2.78 -11.93 -17.38
C ALA A 218 -2.12 -11.55 -18.72
N LYS A 219 -1.31 -10.49 -18.71
CA LYS A 219 -0.65 -9.98 -19.92
C LYS A 219 0.71 -10.63 -20.19
N LEU A 220 1.43 -11.05 -19.15
CA LEU A 220 2.80 -11.55 -19.23
C LEU A 220 2.90 -13.07 -19.25
N ALA A 221 1.93 -13.77 -18.66
CA ALA A 221 1.91 -15.23 -18.63
C ALA A 221 1.19 -15.77 -19.86
N SER A 222 1.84 -16.68 -20.59
CA SER A 222 1.26 -17.41 -21.72
C SER A 222 1.01 -18.87 -21.32
N GLY A 223 -0.10 -19.44 -21.80
CA GLY A 223 -0.46 -20.85 -21.62
C GLY A 223 -1.84 -21.08 -20.99
N PRO A 224 -2.35 -22.32 -21.03
CA PRO A 224 -3.70 -22.66 -20.55
C PRO A 224 -3.85 -22.42 -19.04
N MET A 225 -2.82 -22.72 -18.25
CA MET A 225 -2.83 -22.47 -16.81
C MET A 225 -2.90 -20.96 -16.47
N ALA A 226 -2.28 -20.11 -17.29
CA ALA A 226 -2.33 -18.67 -17.09
C ALA A 226 -3.75 -18.12 -17.28
N VAL A 227 -4.50 -18.65 -18.26
CA VAL A 227 -5.91 -18.30 -18.50
C VAL A 227 -6.77 -18.72 -17.32
N VAL A 228 -6.62 -19.96 -16.84
CA VAL A 228 -7.39 -20.47 -15.69
C VAL A 228 -7.13 -19.62 -14.44
N VAL A 229 -5.86 -19.38 -14.10
CA VAL A 229 -5.50 -18.59 -12.92
C VAL A 229 -6.00 -17.15 -13.04
N THR A 230 -5.92 -16.54 -14.23
CA THR A 230 -6.42 -15.20 -14.47
C THR A 230 -7.94 -15.15 -14.34
N ALA A 231 -8.66 -16.13 -14.89
CA ALA A 231 -10.09 -16.25 -14.75
C ALA A 231 -10.51 -16.42 -13.28
N LEU A 232 -9.80 -17.27 -12.52
CA LEU A 232 -10.03 -17.44 -11.09
C LEU A 232 -9.77 -16.14 -10.32
N CYS A 233 -8.71 -15.40 -10.62
CA CYS A 233 -8.45 -14.09 -10.02
C CYS A 233 -9.56 -13.08 -10.35
N ALA A 234 -10.01 -13.04 -11.60
CA ALA A 234 -11.08 -12.14 -12.02
C ALA A 234 -12.40 -12.49 -11.30
N VAL A 235 -12.73 -13.78 -11.21
CA VAL A 235 -13.92 -14.27 -10.50
C VAL A 235 -13.85 -13.92 -9.02
N THR A 236 -12.72 -14.16 -8.34
CA THR A 236 -12.60 -13.81 -6.91
C THR A 236 -12.72 -12.30 -6.70
N VAL A 237 -12.09 -11.49 -7.56
CA VAL A 237 -12.13 -10.04 -7.45
C VAL A 237 -13.55 -9.50 -7.66
N VAL A 238 -14.25 -9.99 -8.67
CA VAL A 238 -15.64 -9.60 -8.96
C VAL A 238 -16.58 -10.09 -7.87
N ALA A 239 -16.48 -11.36 -7.47
CA ALA A 239 -17.33 -11.96 -6.44
C ALA A 239 -17.25 -11.18 -5.13
N VAL A 240 -16.04 -10.88 -4.64
CA VAL A 240 -15.87 -10.11 -3.41
C VAL A 240 -16.34 -8.66 -3.57
N THR A 241 -16.12 -8.03 -4.73
CA THR A 241 -16.60 -6.66 -4.99
C THR A 241 -18.12 -6.58 -4.95
N VAL A 242 -18.81 -7.61 -5.42
CA VAL A 242 -20.29 -7.69 -5.39
C VAL A 242 -20.78 -8.06 -3.99
N LEU A 243 -20.21 -9.08 -3.37
CA LEU A 243 -20.64 -9.62 -2.08
C LEU A 243 -20.39 -8.66 -0.91
N ALA A 244 -19.27 -7.94 -0.92
CA ALA A 244 -18.94 -7.00 0.16
C ALA A 244 -19.70 -5.66 0.07
N GLY A 245 -20.37 -5.39 -1.06
CA GLY A 245 -21.31 -4.28 -1.21
C GLY A 245 -20.70 -2.87 -1.23
N PRO A 246 -21.44 -1.84 -0.74
CA PRO A 246 -21.07 -0.43 -0.82
C PRO A 246 -19.65 -0.04 -0.36
N PRO A 247 -19.09 -0.61 0.73
CA PRO A 247 -17.74 -0.24 1.16
C PRO A 247 -16.65 -0.63 0.16
N MET A 248 -16.80 -1.74 -0.57
CA MET A 248 -15.85 -2.11 -1.62
C MET A 248 -15.96 -1.19 -2.84
N TRP A 249 -17.18 -0.75 -3.19
CA TRP A 249 -17.37 0.20 -4.28
C TRP A 249 -16.68 1.53 -3.98
N ALA A 250 -16.69 1.96 -2.72
CA ALA A 250 -15.94 3.13 -2.27
C ALA A 250 -14.42 2.97 -2.50
N CYS A 251 -13.87 1.77 -2.29
CA CYS A 251 -12.45 1.49 -2.53
C CYS A 251 -12.11 1.52 -4.03
N TRP A 252 -13.00 1.01 -4.89
CA TRP A 252 -12.87 1.14 -6.35
C TRP A 252 -13.01 2.58 -6.83
N ALA A 253 -13.92 3.35 -6.24
CA ALA A 253 -14.07 4.78 -6.51
C ALA A 253 -12.83 5.57 -6.07
N LEU A 254 -12.23 5.23 -4.92
CA LEU A 254 -10.97 5.78 -4.46
C LEU A 254 -9.85 5.48 -5.45
N LEU A 255 -9.74 4.24 -5.96
CA LEU A 255 -8.79 3.89 -7.03
C LEU A 255 -9.00 4.78 -8.25
N ALA A 256 -10.25 4.90 -8.73
CA ALA A 256 -10.57 5.70 -9.91
C ALA A 256 -10.20 7.18 -9.70
N ALA A 257 -10.47 7.74 -8.52
CA ALA A 257 -10.12 9.10 -8.15
C ALA A 257 -8.60 9.31 -8.09
N VAL A 258 -7.86 8.40 -7.46
CA VAL A 258 -6.38 8.48 -7.40
C VAL A 258 -5.79 8.35 -8.81
N LEU A 259 -6.28 7.41 -9.62
CA LEU A 259 -5.82 7.22 -11.00
C LEU A 259 -6.10 8.45 -11.85
N ALA A 260 -7.30 9.04 -11.74
CA ALA A 260 -7.65 10.29 -12.40
C ALA A 260 -6.75 11.46 -11.95
N GLY A 261 -6.46 11.56 -10.65
CA GLY A 261 -5.56 12.57 -10.10
C GLY A 261 -4.13 12.43 -10.60
N VAL A 262 -3.60 11.20 -10.64
CA VAL A 262 -2.26 10.90 -11.17
C VAL A 262 -2.19 11.17 -12.68
N ALA A 263 -3.20 10.74 -13.43
CA ALA A 263 -3.29 10.99 -14.87
C ALA A 263 -3.39 12.50 -15.18
N PHE A 264 -4.19 13.25 -14.41
CA PHE A 264 -4.34 14.69 -14.54
C PHE A 264 -3.04 15.43 -14.20
N ALA A 265 -2.38 15.07 -13.09
CA ALA A 265 -1.08 15.62 -12.73
C ALA A 265 -0.01 15.31 -13.80
N GLY A 266 -0.03 14.10 -14.37
CA GLY A 266 0.84 13.71 -15.48
C GLY A 266 0.60 14.54 -16.75
N ARG A 267 -0.65 14.75 -17.14
CA ARG A 267 -1.04 15.62 -18.28
C ARG A 267 -0.60 17.07 -18.05
N ARG A 268 -0.81 17.62 -16.85
CA ARG A 268 -0.43 19.00 -16.49
C ARG A 268 1.09 19.19 -16.50
N ARG A 269 1.86 18.20 -16.03
CA ARG A 269 3.33 18.20 -16.10
C ARG A 269 3.84 18.12 -17.54
N ARG A 270 3.26 17.26 -18.38
CA ARG A 270 3.61 17.16 -19.80
C ARG A 270 3.33 18.48 -20.53
N ARG A 271 2.19 19.14 -20.27
CA ARG A 271 1.87 20.47 -20.80
C ARG A 271 2.88 21.53 -20.35
N ARG A 272 3.22 21.60 -19.06
CA ARG A 272 4.25 22.54 -18.55
C ARG A 272 5.63 22.30 -19.17
N ARG A 273 6.07 21.04 -19.28
CA ARG A 273 7.37 20.72 -19.90
C ARG A 273 7.40 21.05 -21.40
N ARG A 274 6.30 20.84 -22.12
CA ARG A 274 6.18 21.28 -23.52
C ARG A 274 6.24 22.79 -23.62
N ALA A 275 5.48 23.53 -22.81
CA ALA A 275 5.53 24.99 -22.80
C ALA A 275 6.93 25.54 -22.48
N VAL A 276 7.63 24.99 -21.49
CA VAL A 276 9.01 25.38 -21.16
C VAL A 276 9.98 25.04 -22.29
N ARG A 277 9.84 23.87 -22.94
CA ARG A 277 10.66 23.53 -24.11
C ARG A 277 10.38 24.44 -25.30
N SER A 278 9.13 24.81 -25.54
CA SER A 278 8.74 25.76 -26.59
C SER A 278 9.35 27.14 -26.33
N VAL A 279 9.30 27.62 -25.09
CA VAL A 279 9.94 28.90 -24.69
C VAL A 279 11.45 28.83 -24.82
N MET A 280 12.10 27.75 -24.34
CA MET A 280 13.55 27.57 -24.50
C MET A 280 13.99 27.43 -25.96
N ALA A 281 13.16 26.81 -26.81
CA ALA A 281 13.41 26.73 -28.25
C ALA A 281 13.27 28.11 -28.92
N MET A 282 12.25 28.89 -28.56
CA MET A 282 12.08 30.27 -29.03
C MET A 282 13.23 31.18 -28.58
N CYS A 283 13.69 31.09 -27.33
CA CYS A 283 14.85 31.83 -26.85
C CYS A 283 16.16 31.43 -27.55
N ARG A 284 16.32 30.15 -27.92
CA ARG A 284 17.49 29.71 -28.70
C ARG A 284 17.51 30.28 -30.11
N VAL A 285 16.36 30.28 -30.80
CA VAL A 285 16.22 30.89 -32.14
C VAL A 285 16.43 32.41 -32.09
N ALA A 286 15.93 33.08 -31.04
CA ALA A 286 16.11 34.53 -30.88
C ALA A 286 17.57 34.94 -30.58
N ASN A 287 18.37 34.06 -29.97
CA ASN A 287 19.78 34.32 -29.65
C ASN A 287 20.77 33.95 -30.78
N GLY A 288 20.27 33.52 -31.96
CA GLY A 288 21.12 33.33 -33.14
C GLY A 288 22.04 32.11 -33.12
N ASP A 289 21.83 31.13 -32.22
CA ASP A 289 22.58 29.88 -32.24
C ASP A 289 22.11 29.01 -33.44
N PRO A 290 23.00 28.67 -34.39
CA PRO A 290 22.66 27.76 -35.47
C PRO A 290 22.47 26.33 -34.93
N SER A 291 21.51 25.63 -35.53
CA SER A 291 21.10 24.24 -35.27
C SER A 291 22.22 23.22 -35.34
#